data_AF-A0A8H5LJ72-F1
#
_entry.id   AF-A0A8H5LJ72-F1
#
_cell.length_a   1.000
_cell.length_b   1.000
_cell.length_c   1.000
_cell.angle_alpha   90.00
_cell.angle_beta   90.00
_cell.angle_gamma   90.00
#
_symmetry.space_group_name_H-M   'P 1'
#
loop_
_entity.id
_entity.type
_entity.pdbx_description
1 polymer ?
#
loop_
_entity_poly.entity_id
_entity_poly.type
_entity_poly.pdbx_seq_one_letter_code
_entity_poly.pdbx_strand_id
1 'polypeptide(L)'
;MALYTTSVMRDTEKENTNNHSKTNDSKGFIPRSSEHDVLYEYELFAVINHEGHLDNGHYTNYARFKDEWFKFDDDKVTHSSLSACLQSSAYMLFYVKRHLNYKPNIVPSYIRMRESEAVREKERELEKGREKEREKERERELQRERERERVEREREREKELEDALLATV
;
A
#
# COMPACT_ATOMS: atom_id res chain seq x y z
N MET A 1 1.66 -12.55 -7.13
CA MET A 1 2.90 -12.02 -6.53
C MET A 1 2.61 -10.62 -6.03
N ALA A 2 2.93 -10.37 -4.76
CA ALA A 2 2.63 -9.14 -4.08
C ALA A 2 3.52 -7.97 -4.54
N LEU A 3 2.91 -6.85 -4.93
CA LEU A 3 3.54 -5.66 -5.54
C LEU A 3 4.35 -4.77 -4.57
N TYR A 4 4.74 -5.25 -3.39
CA TYR A 4 5.22 -4.38 -2.31
C TYR A 4 6.67 -4.59 -1.87
N THR A 5 7.51 -5.30 -2.62
CA THR A 5 8.93 -5.46 -2.23
C THR A 5 9.87 -4.37 -2.76
N THR A 6 9.47 -3.51 -3.70
CA THR A 6 10.37 -2.46 -4.21
C THR A 6 9.61 -1.24 -4.72
N SER A 7 9.31 -0.28 -3.86
CA SER A 7 9.12 1.11 -4.27
C SER A 7 9.12 2.02 -3.05
N VAL A 8 9.56 3.26 -3.22
CA VAL A 8 9.82 4.27 -2.18
C VAL A 8 11.21 4.12 -1.52
N MET A 9 12.24 4.50 -2.28
CA MET A 9 13.27 5.47 -1.84
C MET A 9 13.96 6.01 -3.11
N ARG A 10 13.25 6.86 -3.85
CA ARG A 10 13.86 7.89 -4.69
C ARG A 10 13.29 9.20 -4.19
N ASP A 11 14.19 10.06 -3.72
CA ASP A 11 14.17 11.51 -3.92
C ASP A 11 15.28 12.13 -3.08
N THR A 12 16.45 12.35 -3.68
CA THR A 12 17.10 13.67 -3.61
C THR A 12 18.13 13.79 -4.74
N GLU A 13 17.87 14.74 -5.65
CA GLU A 13 18.74 15.10 -6.77
C GLU A 13 19.91 16.00 -6.32
N LYS A 14 21.05 15.77 -6.97
CA LYS A 14 22.08 16.70 -7.48
C LYS A 14 22.19 18.11 -6.87
N GLU A 15 23.38 18.43 -6.36
CA GLU A 15 24.28 19.53 -6.80
C GLU A 15 25.49 19.64 -5.86
N ASN A 16 26.72 19.51 -6.35
CA ASN A 16 27.63 20.65 -6.58
C ASN A 16 29.05 20.20 -6.98
N THR A 17 29.69 21.02 -7.80
CA THR A 17 30.95 20.75 -8.52
C THR A 17 32.20 21.22 -7.75
N ASN A 18 33.34 20.61 -8.13
CA ASN A 18 34.71 21.14 -8.09
C ASN A 18 35.45 21.42 -6.75
N ASN A 19 36.45 20.58 -6.46
CA ASN A 19 37.91 20.89 -6.46
C ASN A 19 38.76 20.32 -5.29
N HIS A 20 39.71 19.47 -5.69
CA HIS A 20 41.15 19.43 -5.33
C HIS A 20 41.67 18.89 -3.97
N SER A 21 42.33 17.72 -4.10
CA SER A 21 43.51 17.12 -3.44
C SER A 21 43.91 17.47 -1.98
N LYS A 22 43.94 16.46 -1.08
CA LYS A 22 45.14 15.71 -0.62
C LYS A 22 44.91 14.94 0.70
N THR A 23 45.52 13.75 0.74
CA THR A 23 46.07 12.95 1.88
C THR A 23 45.14 12.26 2.91
N ASN A 24 45.09 10.93 2.77
CA ASN A 24 45.28 9.85 3.76
C ASN A 24 44.87 10.08 5.23
N ASP A 25 43.80 9.41 5.65
CA ASP A 25 43.85 8.42 6.75
C ASP A 25 42.56 7.58 6.73
N SER A 26 42.72 6.29 6.43
CA SER A 26 41.66 5.30 6.35
C SER A 26 41.22 4.83 7.74
N LYS A 27 40.49 5.68 8.46
CA LYS A 27 39.53 5.23 9.49
C LYS A 27 38.15 5.27 8.87
N GLY A 28 37.55 4.08 8.72
CA GLY A 28 36.24 3.88 8.10
C GLY A 28 35.22 4.88 8.60
N PHE A 29 34.88 5.83 7.74
CA PHE A 29 33.78 6.77 7.91
C PHE A 29 32.50 5.95 7.76
N ILE A 30 31.93 5.48 8.88
CA ILE A 30 30.53 5.03 8.87
C ILE A 30 29.71 6.31 8.67
N PRO A 31 29.06 6.51 7.52
CA PRO A 31 28.16 7.64 7.37
C PRO A 31 27.14 7.51 8.48
N ARG A 32 26.93 8.59 9.23
CA ARG A 32 25.96 8.67 10.31
C ARG A 32 24.58 8.42 9.69
N SER A 33 24.20 7.15 9.60
CA SER A 33 22.94 6.74 9.03
C SER A 33 21.83 7.36 9.86
N SER A 34 20.78 7.80 9.18
CA SER A 34 19.66 8.46 9.83
C SER A 34 19.15 7.55 10.95
N GLU A 35 18.66 8.08 12.08
CA GLU A 35 18.09 7.21 13.15
C GLU A 35 17.01 6.25 12.62
N HIS A 36 16.41 6.61 11.48
CA HIS A 36 15.48 5.78 10.72
C HIS A 36 16.10 4.50 10.14
N ASP A 37 17.35 4.54 9.67
CA ASP A 37 18.00 3.36 9.07
C ASP A 37 18.24 2.25 10.10
N VAL A 38 18.60 2.63 11.34
CA VAL A 38 18.83 1.67 12.43
C VAL A 38 17.52 1.02 12.92
N LEU A 39 16.37 1.67 12.70
CA LEU A 39 15.07 1.12 13.10
C LEU A 39 14.60 -0.03 12.22
N TYR A 40 15.14 -0.17 11.01
CA TYR A 40 14.73 -1.16 10.02
C TYR A 40 15.87 -2.08 9.59
N GLU A 41 16.90 -2.22 10.41
CA GLU A 41 18.00 -3.14 10.14
C GLU A 41 17.64 -4.57 10.55
N TYR A 42 17.64 -5.48 9.58
CA TYR A 42 17.32 -6.89 9.76
C TYR A 42 18.44 -7.79 9.24
N GLU A 43 18.69 -8.89 9.95
CA GLU A 43 19.60 -9.95 9.55
C GLU A 43 18.85 -11.18 9.12
N LEU A 44 19.19 -11.68 7.93
CA LEU A 44 18.74 -12.99 7.48
C LEU A 44 19.39 -14.06 8.36
N PHE A 45 18.59 -14.98 8.90
CA PHE A 45 19.12 -16.08 9.70
C PHE A 45 18.65 -17.46 9.25
N ALA A 46 17.57 -17.54 8.47
CA ALA A 46 17.18 -18.78 7.80
C ALA A 46 16.46 -18.53 6.48
N VAL A 47 16.64 -19.45 5.54
CA VAL A 47 15.98 -19.51 4.23
C VAL A 47 15.38 -20.90 4.09
N ILE A 48 14.09 -20.97 3.80
CA ILE A 48 13.42 -22.22 3.44
C ILE A 48 13.30 -22.26 1.93
N ASN A 49 13.72 -23.36 1.37
CA ASN A 49 13.67 -23.66 -0.04
C ASN A 49 12.54 -24.63 -0.32
N HIS A 50 11.93 -24.50 -1.47
CA HIS A 50 10.95 -25.45 -1.97
C HIS A 50 11.28 -25.78 -3.41
N GLU A 51 11.59 -27.05 -3.65
CA GLU A 51 11.88 -27.58 -4.98
C GLU A 51 10.73 -28.49 -5.41
N GLY A 52 9.98 -28.09 -6.44
CA GLY A 52 8.84 -28.86 -6.93
C GLY A 52 7.69 -27.98 -7.43
N HIS A 53 6.50 -28.56 -7.48
CA HIS A 53 5.25 -27.92 -7.88
C HIS A 53 4.45 -27.45 -6.68
N LEU A 54 3.43 -26.63 -6.91
CA LEU A 54 2.57 -26.08 -5.85
C LEU A 54 2.00 -27.16 -4.90
N ASP A 55 1.64 -28.33 -5.45
CA ASP A 55 0.96 -29.41 -4.73
C ASP A 55 1.91 -30.52 -4.25
N ASN A 56 3.17 -30.52 -4.70
CA ASN A 56 4.15 -31.54 -4.35
C ASN A 56 5.58 -31.04 -4.57
N GLY A 57 6.43 -31.21 -3.58
CA GLY A 57 7.84 -30.83 -3.66
C GLY A 57 8.62 -31.25 -2.42
N HIS A 58 9.88 -30.84 -2.39
CA HIS A 58 10.81 -31.09 -1.29
C HIS A 58 11.21 -29.78 -0.62
N TYR A 59 11.21 -29.79 0.71
CA TYR A 59 11.62 -28.63 1.50
C TYR A 59 13.01 -28.87 2.05
N THR A 60 13.90 -27.93 1.78
CA THR A 60 15.22 -27.87 2.42
C THR A 60 15.37 -26.52 3.10
N ASN A 61 16.35 -26.39 4.01
CA ASN A 61 16.64 -25.10 4.60
C ASN A 61 18.13 -24.78 4.60
N TYR A 62 18.41 -23.48 4.57
CA TYR A 62 19.67 -22.93 5.02
C TYR A 62 19.43 -22.17 6.31
N ALA A 63 20.22 -22.43 7.35
CA ALA A 63 20.17 -21.67 8.58
C ALA A 63 21.56 -21.26 9.03
N ARG A 64 21.64 -20.06 9.61
CA ARG A 64 22.86 -19.53 10.21
C ARG A 64 22.93 -19.98 11.66
N PHE A 65 24.03 -20.62 12.04
CA PHE A 65 24.37 -20.88 13.43
C PHE A 65 25.66 -20.16 13.76
N LYS A 66 25.60 -19.23 14.72
CA LYS A 66 26.64 -18.23 14.97
C LYS A 66 26.88 -17.40 13.70
N ASP A 67 28.01 -17.59 13.02
CA ASP A 67 28.38 -16.89 11.80
C ASP A 67 28.62 -17.83 10.62
N GLU A 68 28.26 -19.10 10.77
CA GLU A 68 28.41 -20.13 9.75
C GLU A 68 27.05 -20.57 9.22
N TRP A 69 27.02 -20.90 7.93
CA TRP A 69 25.81 -21.33 7.24
C TRP A 69 25.80 -22.83 7.10
N PHE A 70 24.64 -23.44 7.31
CA PHE A 70 24.45 -24.88 7.14
C PHE A 70 23.22 -25.11 6.27
N LYS A 71 23.29 -26.13 5.41
CA LYS A 71 22.16 -26.68 4.68
C LYS A 71 21.62 -27.89 5.44
N PHE A 72 20.32 -27.90 5.65
CA PHE A 72 19.57 -28.99 6.26
C PHE A 72 18.64 -29.59 5.20
N ASP A 73 18.81 -30.88 4.97
CA ASP A 73 18.10 -31.68 3.98
C ASP A 73 17.71 -33.00 4.66
N ASP A 74 16.53 -33.01 5.28
CA ASP A 74 16.04 -34.08 6.16
C ASP A 74 17.05 -34.47 7.27
N ASP A 75 17.64 -35.65 7.16
CA ASP A 75 18.62 -36.21 8.10
C ASP A 75 20.05 -35.71 7.83
N LYS A 76 20.28 -35.00 6.72
CA LYS A 76 21.60 -34.54 6.29
C LYS A 76 21.80 -33.06 6.60
N VAL A 77 22.81 -32.81 7.43
CA VAL A 77 23.29 -31.45 7.74
C VAL A 77 24.67 -31.27 7.13
N THR A 78 24.83 -30.25 6.29
CA THR A 78 26.10 -29.96 5.62
C THR A 78 26.49 -28.50 5.80
N HIS A 79 27.77 -28.22 5.95
CA HIS A 79 28.27 -26.85 5.98
C HIS A 79 28.08 -26.17 4.61
N SER A 80 27.75 -24.89 4.61
CA SER A 80 27.47 -24.10 3.42
C SER A 80 28.01 -22.66 3.54
N SER A 81 27.78 -21.86 2.51
CA SER A 81 28.16 -20.44 2.49
C SER A 81 26.93 -19.55 2.36
N LEU A 82 27.05 -18.30 2.81
CA LEU A 82 26.03 -17.29 2.59
C LEU A 82 25.72 -17.14 1.08
N SER A 83 26.73 -17.19 0.22
CA SER A 83 26.52 -17.09 -1.23
C SER A 83 25.63 -18.22 -1.78
N ALA A 84 25.85 -19.45 -1.32
CA ALA A 84 25.03 -20.59 -1.73
C ALA A 84 23.59 -20.46 -1.21
N CYS A 85 23.43 -20.01 0.04
CA CYS A 85 22.12 -19.70 0.61
C CYS A 85 21.37 -18.62 -0.20
N LEU A 86 22.02 -17.52 -0.55
CA LEU A 86 21.41 -16.41 -1.31
C LEU A 86 21.06 -16.77 -2.76
N GLN A 87 21.78 -17.71 -3.36
CA GLN A 87 21.50 -18.20 -4.73
C GLN A 87 20.43 -19.29 -4.77
N SER A 88 19.99 -19.79 -3.61
CA SER A 88 19.04 -20.87 -3.51
C SER A 88 17.61 -20.42 -3.89
N SER A 89 16.77 -21.37 -4.32
CA SER A 89 15.36 -21.10 -4.66
C SER A 89 14.52 -20.86 -3.40
N ALA A 90 14.61 -19.64 -2.87
CA ALA A 90 13.96 -19.27 -1.62
C ALA A 90 12.44 -19.22 -1.76
N TYR A 91 11.75 -19.89 -0.84
CA TYR A 91 10.30 -19.86 -0.68
C TYR A 91 9.89 -19.01 0.54
N MET A 92 10.57 -19.19 1.68
CA MET A 92 10.37 -18.36 2.87
C MET A 92 11.69 -17.84 3.41
N LEU A 93 11.69 -16.60 3.90
CA LEU A 93 12.87 -15.94 4.47
C LEU A 93 12.57 -15.53 5.91
N PHE A 94 13.49 -15.86 6.81
CA PHE A 94 13.39 -15.50 8.21
C PHE A 94 14.46 -14.48 8.58
N TYR A 95 13.99 -13.34 9.09
CA TYR A 95 14.82 -12.21 9.49
C TYR A 95 14.66 -11.92 10.98
N VAL A 96 15.77 -11.58 11.64
CA VAL A 96 15.76 -11.01 12.99
C VAL A 96 16.13 -9.54 12.94
N LYS A 97 15.49 -8.73 13.78
CA LYS A 97 15.84 -7.32 13.91
C LYS A 97 17.18 -7.20 14.63
N ARG A 98 18.18 -6.53 14.04
CA ARG A 98 19.51 -6.36 14.64
C ARG A 98 19.46 -5.53 15.92
N HIS A 99 18.64 -4.48 15.90
CA HIS A 99 18.55 -3.54 17.01
C HIS A 99 17.11 -3.47 17.53
N LEU A 100 16.89 -3.99 18.73
CA LEU A 100 15.64 -3.84 19.47
C LEU A 100 15.57 -2.43 20.10
N ASN A 101 15.51 -1.41 19.24
CA ASN A 101 15.33 -0.02 19.66
C ASN A 101 13.86 0.23 20.01
N TYR A 102 13.44 -0.28 21.16
CA TYR A 102 12.16 0.09 21.76
C TYR A 102 12.30 1.49 22.35
N LYS A 103 12.17 2.54 21.53
CA LYS A 103 11.77 3.83 22.09
C LYS A 103 10.28 3.70 22.46
N PRO A 104 9.87 4.01 23.70
CA PRO A 104 8.46 4.04 24.03
C PRO A 104 7.74 5.01 23.06
N ASN A 105 6.60 4.58 22.54
CA ASN A 105 5.72 5.34 21.61
C ASN A 105 6.14 5.43 20.13
N ILE A 106 7.01 4.56 19.61
CA ILE A 106 7.14 4.43 18.15
C ILE A 106 5.99 3.59 17.61
N VAL A 107 5.06 4.22 16.91
CA VAL A 107 4.09 3.53 16.05
C VAL A 107 4.83 3.07 14.79
N PRO A 108 4.90 1.76 14.49
CA PRO A 108 5.51 1.26 13.26
C PRO A 108 4.91 1.93 12.02
N SER A 109 5.75 2.25 11.03
CA SER A 109 5.33 2.94 9.80
C SER A 109 4.17 2.26 9.07
N TYR A 110 4.13 0.92 9.07
CA TYR A 110 3.05 0.17 8.42
C TYR A 110 1.69 0.37 9.10
N ILE A 111 1.66 0.59 10.42
CA ILE A 111 0.41 0.90 11.15
C ILE A 111 -0.06 2.30 10.76
N ARG A 112 0.85 3.27 10.79
CA ARG A 112 0.54 4.66 10.40
C ARG A 112 0.03 4.76 8.95
N MET A 113 0.64 4.01 8.04
CA MET A 113 0.23 3.97 6.64
C MET A 113 -1.18 3.39 6.51
N ARG A 114 -1.44 2.23 7.13
CA ARG A 114 -2.77 1.59 7.11
C ARG A 114 -3.87 2.50 7.66
N GLU A 115 -3.59 3.20 8.76
CA GLU A 115 -4.52 4.17 9.33
C GLU A 115 -4.79 5.34 8.36
N SER A 116 -3.74 5.88 7.73
CA SER A 116 -3.89 6.97 6.74
C SER A 116 -4.68 6.55 5.50
N GLU A 117 -4.51 5.30 5.05
CA GLU A 117 -5.24 4.74 3.91
C GLU A 117 -6.73 4.55 4.25
N ALA A 118 -7.03 4.03 5.45
CA ALA A 118 -8.40 3.86 5.92
C ALA A 118 -9.13 5.21 6.06
N VAL A 119 -8.44 6.26 6.52
CA VAL A 119 -8.99 7.63 6.57
C VAL A 119 -9.31 8.12 5.16
N ARG A 120 -8.35 8.01 4.23
CA ARG A 120 -8.54 8.43 2.83
C ARG A 120 -9.67 7.67 2.13
N GLU A 121 -9.84 6.38 2.44
CA GLU A 121 -10.93 5.57 1.89
C GLU A 121 -12.29 6.03 2.43
N LYS A 122 -12.40 6.24 3.74
CA LYS A 122 -13.62 6.74 4.38
C LYS A 122 -14.02 8.13 3.88
N GLU A 123 -13.06 9.02 3.65
CA GLU A 123 -13.29 10.34 3.04
C GLU A 123 -13.86 10.20 1.62
N ARG A 124 -13.29 9.31 0.81
CA ARG A 124 -13.80 9.02 -0.55
C ARG A 124 -15.21 8.44 -0.54
N GLU A 125 -15.52 7.56 0.40
CA GLU A 125 -16.87 7.00 0.55
C GLU A 125 -17.89 8.07 0.98
N LEU A 126 -17.50 8.94 1.91
CA LEU A 126 -18.35 10.04 2.36
C LEU A 126 -18.61 11.04 1.23
N GLU A 127 -17.59 11.39 0.45
CA GLU A 127 -17.75 12.27 -0.71
C GLU A 127 -18.69 11.68 -1.76
N LYS A 128 -18.52 10.40 -2.11
CA LYS A 128 -19.44 9.67 -2.99
C LYS A 128 -20.87 9.63 -2.44
N GLY A 129 -21.02 9.45 -1.12
CA GLY A 129 -22.32 9.48 -0.46
C GLY A 129 -23.02 10.82 -0.61
N ARG A 130 -22.29 11.92 -0.38
CA ARG A 130 -22.79 13.29 -0.51
C ARG A 130 -23.15 13.64 -1.95
N GLU A 131 -22.36 13.18 -2.91
CA GLU A 131 -22.65 13.37 -4.33
C GLU A 131 -23.93 12.64 -4.77
N LYS A 132 -24.09 11.38 -4.35
CA LYS A 132 -25.33 10.60 -4.58
C LYS A 132 -26.56 11.26 -3.95
N GLU A 133 -26.41 11.88 -2.77
CA GLU A 133 -27.51 12.59 -2.13
C GLU A 133 -27.90 13.84 -2.91
N ARG A 134 -26.92 14.63 -3.36
CA ARG A 134 -27.14 15.80 -4.23
C ARG A 134 -27.77 15.43 -5.57
N GLU A 135 -27.41 14.28 -6.13
CA GLU A 135 -28.02 13.76 -7.34
C GLU A 135 -29.49 13.38 -7.11
N LYS A 136 -29.78 12.64 -6.04
CA LYS A 136 -31.17 12.32 -5.66
C LYS A 136 -32.03 13.54 -5.38
N GLU A 137 -31.46 14.58 -4.77
CA GLU A 137 -32.17 15.84 -4.53
C GLU A 137 -32.51 16.54 -5.85
N ARG A 138 -31.54 16.62 -6.78
CA ARG A 138 -31.77 17.17 -8.13
C ARG A 138 -32.83 16.38 -8.89
N GLU A 139 -32.82 15.05 -8.82
CA GLU A 139 -33.86 14.23 -9.43
C GLU A 139 -35.24 14.47 -8.82
N ARG A 140 -35.33 14.58 -7.48
CA ARG A 140 -36.58 14.89 -6.78
C ARG A 140 -37.13 16.26 -7.14
N GLU A 141 -36.26 17.26 -7.29
CA GLU A 141 -36.65 18.61 -7.70
C GLU A 141 -37.17 18.60 -9.15
N LEU A 142 -36.46 17.93 -10.05
CA LEU A 142 -36.88 17.76 -11.45
C LEU A 142 -38.24 17.04 -11.56
N GLN A 143 -38.47 16.04 -10.70
CA GLN A 143 -39.74 15.31 -10.65
C GLN A 143 -40.89 16.20 -10.14
N ARG A 144 -40.64 17.05 -9.13
CA ARG A 144 -41.62 18.04 -8.65
C ARG A 144 -41.94 19.09 -9.71
N GLU A 145 -40.95 19.53 -10.46
CA GLU A 145 -41.14 20.50 -11.55
C GLU A 145 -41.99 19.89 -12.68
N ARG A 146 -41.67 18.67 -13.12
CA ARG A 146 -42.48 17.93 -14.11
C ARG A 146 -43.93 17.71 -13.65
N GLU A 147 -44.14 17.45 -12.37
CA GLU A 147 -45.49 17.30 -11.82
C GLU A 147 -46.26 18.63 -11.81
N ARG A 148 -45.59 19.75 -11.46
CA ARG A 148 -46.18 21.10 -11.53
C ARG A 148 -46.59 21.46 -12.96
N GLU A 149 -45.71 21.28 -13.93
CA GLU A 149 -46.01 21.53 -15.35
C GLU A 149 -47.15 20.66 -15.86
N ARG A 150 -47.26 19.41 -15.37
CA ARG A 150 -48.37 18.52 -15.75
C ARG A 150 -49.69 19.04 -15.21
N VAL A 151 -49.74 19.43 -13.93
CA VAL A 151 -50.94 19.99 -13.30
C VAL A 151 -51.35 21.31 -13.96
N GLU A 152 -50.39 22.16 -14.32
CA GLU A 152 -50.65 23.42 -15.03
C GLU A 152 -51.27 23.18 -16.41
N ARG A 153 -50.70 22.26 -17.20
CA ARG A 153 -51.27 21.86 -18.50
C ARG A 153 -52.66 21.23 -18.39
N GLU A 154 -52.93 20.48 -17.33
CA GLU A 154 -54.28 19.94 -17.07
C GLU A 154 -55.28 21.08 -16.75
N ARG A 155 -54.89 22.06 -15.92
CA ARG A 155 -55.73 23.25 -15.63
C ARG A 155 -55.98 24.14 -16.84
N GLU A 156 -54.99 24.33 -17.70
CA GLU A 156 -55.16 25.10 -18.95
C GLU A 156 -56.18 24.42 -19.87
N ARG A 157 -56.10 23.09 -20.02
CA ARG A 157 -57.08 22.32 -20.80
C ARG A 157 -58.49 22.42 -20.22
N GLU A 158 -58.62 22.36 -18.89
CA GLU A 158 -59.93 22.53 -18.23
C GLU A 158 -60.52 23.92 -18.52
N LYS A 159 -59.71 24.98 -18.40
CA LYS A 159 -60.13 26.35 -18.76
C LYS A 159 -60.53 26.48 -20.23
N GLU A 160 -59.74 25.94 -21.15
CA GLU A 160 -60.08 25.97 -22.58
C GLU A 160 -61.42 25.27 -22.87
N LEU A 161 -61.70 24.18 -22.15
CA LEU A 161 -62.95 23.44 -22.27
C LEU A 161 -64.13 24.22 -21.70
N GLU A 162 -63.95 24.90 -20.56
CA GLU A 162 -64.96 25.78 -19.96
C GLU A 162 -65.25 26.99 -20.86
N ASP A 163 -64.23 27.67 -21.37
CA ASP A 163 -64.35 28.82 -22.28
C ASP A 163 -65.05 28.42 -23.59
N ALA A 164 -64.71 27.25 -24.15
CA ALA A 164 -65.38 26.72 -25.34
C ALA A 164 -66.87 26.41 -25.09
N LEU A 165 -67.22 25.87 -23.91
CA LEU A 165 -68.61 25.58 -23.54
C LEU A 165 -69.42 26.88 -23.40
N LEU A 166 -68.85 27.91 -22.77
CA LEU A 166 -69.44 29.23 -22.61
C LEU A 166 -69.69 29.95 -23.95
N ALA A 167 -68.83 29.73 -24.95
CA ALA A 167 -69.00 30.30 -26.28
C ALA A 167 -70.12 29.64 -27.12
N THR A 168 -70.68 28.52 -26.66
CA THR A 168 -71.69 27.75 -27.42
C THR A 168 -73.14 28.04 -26.97
N VAL A 169 -73.34 28.86 -25.93
CA VAL A 169 -74.64 29.29 -25.39
C VAL A 169 -74.94 30.73 -25.80
#